data_AF-A0A6B1BXB2-F1
#
_entry.id   AF-A0A6B1BXB2-F1
#
_cell.length_a   1.000
_cell.length_b   1.000
_cell.length_c   1.000
_cell.angle_alpha   90.00
_cell.angle_beta   90.00
_cell.angle_gamma   90.00
#
_symmetry.space_group_name_H-M   'P 1'
#
loop_
_entity.id
_entity.type
_entity.pdbx_description
1 polymer ?
#
loop_
_entity_poly.entity_id
_entity_poly.type
_entity_poly.pdbx_seq_one_letter_code
_entity_poly.pdbx_strand_id
1 'polypeptide(L)'
;MKNFPHQHNQFSKLRGTLEAIRDLNASHLDPSDDGVLGKELALRHIHRFRHFDYDTANDLEERLLTRIAFEETKSSSTQGMRTAARENRKTLRHLGWLESNGAALTPVGDALLDTIQQSAEELALLQPAIAQIVVSDSDGNVSHPVLHLLRLVDQITFHDDDGYDGMELALEARDDSEEEFQRIVKLATLSKAERHEQLTKTGVTKSKIDNAKKILPAFAVNAKLMFVDAGGRYSLTQVGEQYLKGRYGGLAVEKPTEPKGRVHTRTSTACETTDPLKVGRSRAFSAATRRALSGSEQQAAADLLYERTNQHQALVRNTARHCGDRKFMEDPASYDLLVESRPNDPIDLIEAKTIHNDSRRQIRTAIGQLFDYEHFVVSPTFPDHTVIKSIVVDDDVDEGLPHFLDALDIGLLLVSEMSMIPLNKRGEMIVNRLQT
;
A
#
# COMPACT_ATOMS: atom_id res chain seq x y z
N MET A 1 -10.13 -5.42 -13.00
CA MET A 1 -8.68 -5.68 -13.10
C MET A 1 -7.96 -5.35 -11.81
N LYS A 2 -7.23 -6.31 -11.25
CA LYS A 2 -6.42 -6.19 -10.04
C LYS A 2 -5.32 -5.15 -10.20
N ASN A 3 -4.90 -4.56 -9.08
CA ASN A 3 -3.79 -3.60 -9.08
C ASN A 3 -2.49 -4.37 -8.84
N PHE A 4 -1.49 -4.16 -9.69
CA PHE A 4 -0.15 -4.72 -9.49
C PHE A 4 0.87 -3.57 -9.59
N PRO A 5 1.86 -3.50 -8.68
CA PRO A 5 2.80 -2.38 -8.68
C PRO A 5 3.62 -2.36 -9.97
N HIS A 6 3.89 -1.16 -10.49
CA HIS A 6 4.08 -0.98 -11.94
C HIS A 6 5.30 -0.13 -12.35
N GLN A 7 6.23 0.13 -11.43
CA GLN A 7 7.34 1.05 -11.72
C GLN A 7 8.46 0.42 -12.55
N HIS A 8 8.72 -0.89 -12.41
CA HIS A 8 9.82 -1.55 -13.12
C HIS A 8 9.43 -2.94 -13.64
N ASN A 9 9.62 -3.13 -14.95
CA ASN A 9 9.46 -4.41 -15.63
C ASN A 9 10.82 -5.10 -15.93
N GLN A 10 11.92 -4.50 -15.48
CA GLN A 10 13.28 -5.00 -15.68
C GLN A 10 13.79 -5.66 -14.40
N PHE A 11 14.15 -6.93 -14.50
CA PHE A 11 14.59 -7.70 -13.34
C PHE A 11 15.89 -7.16 -12.71
N SER A 12 16.83 -6.65 -13.51
CA SER A 12 18.05 -6.00 -13.00
C SER A 12 17.77 -4.85 -12.04
N LYS A 13 16.68 -4.10 -12.24
CA LYS A 13 16.26 -3.02 -11.34
C LYS A 13 15.65 -3.52 -10.04
N LEU A 14 14.91 -4.64 -10.10
CA LEU A 14 14.39 -5.28 -8.89
C LEU A 14 15.54 -5.85 -8.04
N ARG A 15 16.51 -6.50 -8.69
CA ARG A 15 17.73 -6.97 -8.03
C ARG A 15 18.52 -5.82 -7.41
N GLY A 16 18.78 -4.75 -8.17
CA GLY A 16 19.45 -3.56 -7.63
C GLY A 16 18.69 -2.92 -6.47
N THR A 17 17.35 -3.01 -6.46
CA THR A 17 16.55 -2.54 -5.32
C THR A 17 16.77 -3.41 -4.09
N LEU A 18 16.82 -4.74 -4.23
CA LEU A 18 17.15 -5.64 -3.12
C LEU A 18 18.54 -5.37 -2.56
N GLU A 19 19.53 -5.15 -3.44
CA GLU A 19 20.90 -4.77 -3.04
C GLU A 19 20.90 -3.45 -2.26
N ALA A 20 20.16 -2.44 -2.74
CA ALA A 20 20.01 -1.17 -2.01
C ALA A 20 19.41 -1.36 -0.62
N ILE A 21 18.36 -2.19 -0.48
CA ILE A 21 17.75 -2.48 0.82
C ILE A 21 18.75 -3.20 1.75
N ARG A 22 19.50 -4.18 1.24
CA ARG A 22 20.53 -4.89 2.01
C ARG A 22 21.61 -3.93 2.51
N ASP A 23 22.09 -3.03 1.65
CA ASP A 23 23.16 -2.09 1.98
C ASP A 23 22.70 -1.02 2.98
N LEU A 24 21.44 -0.55 2.86
CA LEU A 24 20.82 0.36 3.83
C LEU A 24 20.71 -0.30 5.20
N ASN A 25 20.26 -1.55 5.27
CA ASN A 25 20.20 -2.32 6.51
C ASN A 25 21.59 -2.52 7.14
N ALA A 26 22.60 -2.86 6.32
CA ALA A 26 23.99 -2.99 6.76
C ALA A 26 24.57 -1.67 7.29
N SER A 27 24.05 -0.54 6.80
CA SER A 27 24.43 0.81 7.23
C SER A 27 23.55 1.36 8.36
N HIS A 28 22.67 0.54 8.94
CA HIS A 28 21.71 0.94 9.98
C HIS A 28 20.75 2.08 9.58
N LEU A 29 20.44 2.19 8.29
CA LEU A 29 19.40 3.10 7.77
C LEU A 29 18.09 2.34 7.56
N ASP A 30 16.95 3.02 7.65
CA ASP A 30 15.63 2.40 7.49
C ASP A 30 15.18 2.36 6.00
N PRO A 31 15.20 1.19 5.33
CA PRO A 31 14.70 1.07 3.96
C PRO A 31 13.17 1.11 3.85
N SER A 32 12.44 1.07 4.98
CA SER A 32 10.99 1.22 5.03
C SER A 32 10.53 2.66 4.75
N ASP A 33 11.37 3.66 5.08
CA ASP A 33 11.16 5.05 4.65
C ASP A 33 11.36 5.18 3.13
N ASP A 34 10.29 5.56 2.44
CA ASP A 34 10.28 5.86 1.02
C ASP A 34 11.30 6.94 0.63
N GLY A 35 11.61 7.88 1.52
CA GLY A 35 12.60 8.93 1.29
C GLY A 35 14.02 8.39 1.26
N VAL A 36 14.37 7.58 2.26
CA VAL A 36 15.69 6.93 2.37
C VAL A 36 15.93 5.99 1.20
N LEU A 37 15.03 5.02 0.98
CA LEU A 37 15.17 4.08 -0.13
C LEU A 37 15.06 4.78 -1.48
N GLY A 38 14.12 5.72 -1.65
CA GLY A 38 13.94 6.43 -2.92
C GLY A 38 15.17 7.21 -3.37
N LYS A 39 15.84 7.87 -2.42
CA LYS A 39 17.12 8.54 -2.65
C LYS A 39 18.21 7.56 -3.07
N GLU A 40 18.34 6.44 -2.35
CA GLU A 40 19.33 5.41 -2.67
C GLU A 40 19.10 4.82 -4.08
N LEU A 41 17.84 4.55 -4.45
CA LEU A 41 17.49 4.07 -5.78
C LEU A 41 17.83 5.09 -6.88
N ALA A 42 17.71 6.40 -6.60
CA ALA A 42 18.10 7.44 -7.54
C ALA A 42 19.63 7.52 -7.68
N LEU A 43 20.38 7.46 -6.58
CA LEU A 43 21.85 7.45 -6.56
C LEU A 43 22.43 6.26 -7.33
N ARG A 44 21.80 5.08 -7.23
CA ARG A 44 22.19 3.87 -7.97
C ARG A 44 21.68 3.82 -9.41
N HIS A 45 21.03 4.88 -9.89
CA HIS A 45 20.41 4.96 -11.23
C HIS A 45 19.33 3.90 -11.50
N ILE A 46 18.79 3.26 -10.45
CA ILE A 46 17.67 2.31 -10.54
C ILE A 46 16.39 3.08 -10.84
N HIS A 47 16.16 4.16 -10.08
CA HIS A 47 15.19 5.20 -10.41
C HIS A 47 15.86 6.25 -11.31
N ARG A 48 15.28 6.52 -12.47
CA ARG A 48 15.74 7.57 -13.39
C ARG A 48 14.70 8.68 -13.49
N PHE A 49 15.13 9.93 -13.33
CA PHE A 49 14.29 11.10 -13.51
C PHE A 49 13.95 11.29 -14.99
N ARG A 50 12.70 11.67 -15.27
CA ARG A 50 12.29 12.01 -16.64
C ARG A 50 13.03 13.27 -17.12
N HIS A 51 13.37 13.30 -18.40
CA HIS A 51 14.10 14.40 -19.04
C HIS A 51 15.45 14.70 -18.39
N PHE A 52 16.05 13.71 -17.74
CA PHE A 52 17.38 13.78 -17.18
C PHE A 52 18.32 12.94 -18.04
N ASP A 53 19.42 13.54 -18.47
CA ASP A 53 20.43 12.89 -19.28
C ASP A 53 21.44 12.19 -18.37
N TYR A 54 21.46 10.86 -18.43
CA TYR A 54 22.40 10.05 -17.65
C TYR A 54 23.60 9.58 -18.47
N ASP A 55 23.56 9.74 -19.79
CA ASP A 55 24.45 9.02 -20.70
C ASP A 55 25.51 9.96 -21.31
N THR A 56 25.21 11.26 -21.42
CA THR A 56 26.11 12.24 -22.08
C THR A 56 26.53 13.43 -21.21
N ALA A 57 26.17 13.44 -19.92
CA ALA A 57 26.52 14.52 -19.00
C ALA A 57 27.94 14.36 -18.42
N ASN A 58 28.79 15.37 -18.63
CA ASN A 58 30.15 15.42 -18.04
C ASN A 58 30.14 15.69 -16.52
N ASP A 59 29.02 16.17 -15.99
CA ASP A 59 28.76 16.59 -14.60
C ASP A 59 27.60 15.80 -13.97
N LEU A 60 27.45 14.54 -14.38
CA LEU A 60 26.30 13.70 -14.05
C LEU A 60 26.00 13.66 -12.55
N GLU A 61 27.01 13.43 -11.72
CA GLU A 61 26.87 13.28 -10.28
C GLU A 61 26.36 14.56 -9.61
N GLU A 62 26.95 15.71 -9.92
CA GLU A 62 26.54 17.01 -9.39
C GLU A 62 25.10 17.35 -9.80
N ARG A 63 24.75 17.10 -11.06
CA ARG A 63 23.38 17.31 -11.56
C ARG A 63 22.39 16.37 -10.91
N LEU A 64 22.78 15.12 -10.65
CA LEU A 64 21.93 14.13 -10.00
C LEU A 64 21.66 14.53 -8.56
N LEU A 65 22.69 14.92 -7.81
CA LEU A 65 22.57 15.41 -6.44
C LEU A 65 21.69 16.66 -6.38
N THR A 66 21.87 17.60 -7.31
CA THR A 66 21.02 18.79 -7.45
C THR A 66 19.56 18.41 -7.71
N ARG A 67 19.33 17.40 -8.56
CA ARG A 67 17.97 16.93 -8.85
C ARG A 67 17.32 16.23 -7.66
N ILE A 68 18.08 15.43 -6.92
CA ILE A 68 17.60 14.78 -5.68
C ILE A 68 17.23 15.85 -4.65
N ALA A 69 18.10 16.83 -4.42
CA ALA A 69 17.82 17.94 -3.52
C ALA A 69 16.54 18.70 -3.93
N PHE A 70 16.34 18.93 -5.23
CA PHE A 70 15.10 19.52 -5.73
C PHE A 70 13.87 18.64 -5.45
N GLU A 71 13.94 17.32 -5.66
CA GLU A 71 12.82 16.43 -5.28
C GLU A 71 12.53 16.49 -3.78
N GLU A 72 13.55 16.54 -2.92
CA GLU A 72 13.38 16.64 -1.45
C GLU A 72 12.63 17.92 -1.02
N THR A 73 12.66 18.99 -1.82
CA THR A 73 11.86 20.22 -1.56
C THR A 73 10.37 20.08 -1.82
N LYS A 74 9.95 19.06 -2.59
CA LYS A 74 8.53 18.83 -2.88
C LYS A 74 7.83 18.18 -1.68
N SER A 75 6.50 18.30 -1.62
CA SER A 75 5.72 17.52 -0.66
C SER A 75 5.96 16.02 -0.86
N SER A 76 6.01 15.26 0.23
CA SER A 76 6.30 13.82 0.22
C SER A 76 5.39 13.02 -0.73
N SER A 77 4.13 13.44 -0.90
CA SER A 77 3.15 12.84 -1.80
C SER A 77 3.42 13.08 -3.30
N THR A 78 4.25 14.06 -3.64
CA THR A 78 4.59 14.43 -5.03
C THR A 78 6.04 14.10 -5.41
N GLN A 79 6.80 13.50 -4.49
CA GLN A 79 8.15 13.02 -4.74
C GLN A 79 8.13 11.72 -5.56
N GLY A 80 8.66 11.78 -6.79
CA GLY A 80 8.67 10.63 -7.70
C GLY A 80 9.51 9.46 -7.16
N MET A 81 10.63 9.78 -6.50
CA MET A 81 11.53 8.79 -5.91
C MET A 81 10.89 8.00 -4.76
N ARG A 82 10.08 8.67 -3.91
CA ARG A 82 9.31 8.01 -2.84
C ARG A 82 8.29 7.04 -3.41
N THR A 83 7.58 7.46 -4.47
CA THR A 83 6.62 6.60 -5.16
C THR A 83 7.32 5.37 -5.77
N ALA A 84 8.49 5.56 -6.38
CA ALA A 84 9.27 4.46 -6.93
C ALA A 84 9.72 3.46 -5.86
N ALA A 85 10.24 3.94 -4.71
CA ALA A 85 10.61 3.09 -3.58
C ALA A 85 9.42 2.24 -3.10
N ARG A 86 8.28 2.89 -2.82
CA ARG A 86 7.05 2.23 -2.36
C ARG A 86 6.59 1.12 -3.30
N GLU A 87 6.51 1.43 -4.60
CA GLU A 87 6.02 0.47 -5.58
C GLU A 87 7.01 -0.69 -5.79
N ASN A 88 8.32 -0.43 -5.78
CA ASN A 88 9.31 -1.51 -5.81
C ASN A 88 9.21 -2.41 -4.59
N ARG A 89 9.12 -1.86 -3.36
CA ARG A 89 8.95 -2.68 -2.15
C ARG A 89 7.69 -3.53 -2.22
N LYS A 90 6.57 -2.99 -2.71
CA LYS A 90 5.35 -3.77 -2.95
C LYS A 90 5.61 -4.92 -3.94
N THR A 91 6.27 -4.67 -5.07
CA THR A 91 6.61 -5.72 -6.05
C THR A 91 7.46 -6.81 -5.40
N LEU A 92 8.53 -6.43 -4.69
CA LEU A 92 9.43 -7.38 -4.03
C LEU A 92 8.73 -8.21 -2.95
N ARG A 93 7.75 -7.64 -2.24
CA ARG A 93 6.87 -8.39 -1.32
C ARG A 93 5.97 -9.38 -2.04
N HIS A 94 5.36 -9.00 -3.17
CA HIS A 94 4.57 -9.96 -3.98
C HIS A 94 5.41 -11.15 -4.46
N LEU A 95 6.69 -10.90 -4.73
CA LEU A 95 7.67 -11.92 -5.13
C LEU A 95 8.19 -12.76 -3.95
N GLY A 96 7.91 -12.36 -2.70
CA GLY A 96 8.37 -13.06 -1.50
C GLY A 96 9.85 -12.85 -1.18
N TRP A 97 10.47 -11.79 -1.72
CA TRP A 97 11.88 -11.47 -1.49
C TRP A 97 12.10 -10.44 -0.37
N LEU A 98 11.03 -9.78 0.07
CA LEU A 98 11.02 -8.95 1.27
C LEU A 98 10.03 -9.48 2.28
N GLU A 99 10.36 -9.29 3.55
CA GLU A 99 9.48 -9.51 4.69
C GLU A 99 8.23 -8.62 4.61
N SER A 100 7.21 -8.93 5.41
CA SER A 100 5.91 -8.23 5.38
C SER A 100 6.02 -6.72 5.65
N ASN A 101 6.95 -6.32 6.53
CA ASN A 101 7.28 -4.93 6.83
C ASN A 101 7.97 -4.20 5.66
N GLY A 102 8.44 -4.93 4.64
CA GLY A 102 9.16 -4.39 3.49
C GLY A 102 10.56 -3.85 3.79
N ALA A 103 11.05 -3.99 5.03
CA ALA A 103 12.33 -3.44 5.46
C ALA A 103 13.47 -4.46 5.36
N ALA A 104 13.18 -5.74 5.57
CA ALA A 104 14.18 -6.81 5.56
C ALA A 104 13.98 -7.74 4.36
N LEU A 105 15.09 -8.33 3.90
CA LEU A 105 15.06 -9.40 2.90
C LEU A 105 14.61 -10.70 3.57
N THR A 106 13.84 -11.50 2.83
CA THR A 106 13.61 -12.91 3.22
C THR A 106 14.86 -13.74 2.91
N PRO A 107 15.00 -14.98 3.44
CA PRO A 107 16.09 -15.87 3.04
C PRO A 107 16.18 -16.12 1.53
N VAL A 108 15.03 -16.13 0.84
CA VAL A 108 14.98 -16.29 -0.63
C VAL A 108 15.46 -15.02 -1.33
N GLY A 109 15.09 -13.85 -0.82
CA GLY A 109 15.57 -12.57 -1.35
C GLY A 109 17.07 -12.40 -1.19
N ASP A 110 17.63 -12.84 -0.05
CA ASP A 110 19.07 -12.80 0.20
C ASP A 110 19.82 -13.81 -0.68
N ALA A 111 19.35 -15.06 -0.74
CA ALA A 111 19.94 -16.08 -1.62
C ALA A 111 19.94 -15.66 -3.10
N LEU A 112 18.91 -14.93 -3.56
CA LEU A 112 18.88 -14.38 -4.91
C LEU A 112 20.06 -13.45 -5.18
N LEU A 113 20.46 -12.62 -4.21
CA LEU A 113 21.59 -11.70 -4.33
C LEU A 113 22.96 -12.38 -4.38
N ASP A 114 23.04 -13.65 -3.96
CA ASP A 114 24.28 -14.44 -4.02
C ASP A 114 24.42 -15.20 -5.35
N THR A 115 23.39 -15.20 -6.19
CA THR A 115 23.44 -15.82 -7.52
C THR A 115 24.06 -14.92 -8.57
N ILE A 116 24.56 -15.52 -9.66
CA ILE A 116 24.98 -14.79 -10.86
C ILE A 116 23.75 -14.47 -11.71
N GLN A 117 23.69 -13.27 -12.27
CA GLN A 117 22.56 -12.86 -13.12
C GLN A 117 22.36 -13.82 -14.30
N GLN A 118 21.12 -14.27 -14.52
CA GLN A 118 20.68 -15.25 -15.52
C GLN A 118 21.30 -16.65 -15.37
N SER A 119 21.94 -16.96 -14.24
CA SER A 119 22.40 -18.31 -13.93
C SER A 119 21.24 -19.28 -13.72
N ALA A 120 21.54 -20.58 -13.76
CA ALA A 120 20.54 -21.62 -13.49
C ALA A 120 20.01 -21.50 -12.04
N GLU A 121 20.88 -21.14 -11.11
CA GLU A 121 20.56 -20.89 -9.71
C GLU A 121 19.61 -19.70 -9.54
N GLU A 122 19.88 -18.58 -10.24
CA GLU A 122 18.99 -17.42 -10.23
C GLU A 122 17.61 -17.78 -10.80
N LEU A 123 17.60 -18.49 -11.93
CA LEU A 123 16.36 -18.91 -12.58
C LEU A 123 15.54 -19.87 -11.70
N ALA A 124 16.20 -20.76 -10.96
CA ALA A 124 15.54 -21.67 -10.02
C ALA A 124 14.83 -20.95 -8.87
N LEU A 125 15.31 -19.77 -8.48
CA LEU A 125 14.65 -18.90 -7.48
C LEU A 125 13.58 -18.00 -8.13
N LEU A 126 13.85 -17.49 -9.34
CA LEU A 126 12.96 -16.56 -10.04
C LEU A 126 11.67 -17.21 -10.52
N GLN A 127 11.79 -18.38 -11.16
CA GLN A 127 10.66 -19.08 -11.76
C GLN A 127 9.50 -19.33 -10.78
N PRO A 128 9.73 -19.91 -9.59
CA PRO A 128 8.65 -20.11 -8.63
C PRO A 128 8.12 -18.79 -8.08
N ALA A 129 8.99 -17.82 -7.76
CA ALA A 129 8.56 -16.52 -7.23
C ALA A 129 7.63 -15.78 -8.20
N ILE A 130 7.96 -15.80 -9.50
CA ILE A 130 7.20 -15.14 -10.56
C ILE A 130 5.93 -15.93 -10.89
N ALA A 131 6.00 -17.25 -11.03
CA ALA A 131 4.83 -18.08 -11.32
C ALA A 131 3.80 -18.05 -10.19
N GLN A 132 4.25 -17.94 -8.93
CA GLN A 132 3.42 -17.87 -7.73
C GLN A 132 3.13 -16.43 -7.27
N ILE A 133 3.21 -15.43 -8.16
CA ILE A 133 2.69 -14.10 -7.84
C ILE A 133 1.21 -14.26 -7.51
N VAL A 134 0.83 -13.81 -6.31
CA VAL A 134 -0.55 -13.84 -5.81
C VAL A 134 -1.04 -12.41 -5.76
N VAL A 135 -2.22 -12.16 -6.34
CA VAL A 135 -2.87 -10.85 -6.27
C VAL A 135 -4.31 -11.00 -5.83
N SER A 136 -4.67 -10.26 -4.78
CA SER A 136 -6.04 -10.13 -4.30
C SER A 136 -6.71 -8.89 -4.87
N ASP A 137 -8.01 -8.96 -5.14
CA ASP A 137 -8.84 -7.78 -5.36
C ASP A 137 -9.47 -7.26 -4.06
N SER A 138 -10.23 -6.16 -4.15
CA SER A 138 -10.93 -5.54 -3.03
C SER A 138 -12.03 -6.42 -2.41
N ASP A 139 -12.51 -7.41 -3.15
CA ASP A 139 -13.53 -8.36 -2.70
C ASP A 139 -12.90 -9.58 -2.01
N GLY A 140 -11.57 -9.64 -1.96
CA GLY A 140 -10.81 -10.73 -1.38
C GLY A 140 -10.66 -11.94 -2.31
N ASN A 141 -11.01 -11.82 -3.60
CA ASN A 141 -10.74 -12.88 -4.56
C ASN A 141 -9.24 -12.89 -4.88
N VAL A 142 -8.67 -14.09 -4.90
CA VAL A 142 -7.23 -14.32 -5.06
C VAL A 142 -6.99 -15.08 -6.34
N SER A 143 -6.04 -14.64 -7.16
CA SER A 143 -5.61 -15.37 -8.36
C SER A 143 -4.10 -15.26 -8.56
N HIS A 144 -3.58 -16.11 -9.44
CA HIS A 144 -2.20 -16.18 -9.86
C HIS A 144 -2.06 -15.65 -11.29
N PRO A 145 -1.96 -14.32 -11.48
CA PRO A 145 -2.07 -13.71 -12.80
C PRO A 145 -0.98 -14.19 -13.77
N VAL A 146 0.21 -14.57 -13.29
CA VAL A 146 1.22 -15.17 -14.18
C VAL A 146 0.78 -16.54 -14.70
N LEU A 147 0.13 -17.38 -13.89
CA LEU A 147 -0.42 -18.65 -14.39
C LEU A 147 -1.53 -18.40 -15.42
N HIS A 148 -2.43 -17.44 -15.18
CA HIS A 148 -3.41 -17.04 -16.19
C HIS A 148 -2.76 -16.53 -17.48
N LEU A 149 -1.68 -15.75 -17.38
CA LEU A 149 -0.91 -15.31 -18.54
C LEU A 149 -0.32 -16.49 -19.32
N LEU A 150 0.30 -17.45 -18.63
CA LEU A 150 0.86 -18.64 -19.28
C LEU A 150 -0.24 -19.44 -20.00
N ARG A 151 -1.41 -19.61 -19.36
CA ARG A 151 -2.57 -20.28 -19.96
C ARG A 151 -3.11 -19.54 -21.18
N LEU A 152 -3.16 -18.21 -21.12
CA LEU A 152 -3.58 -17.37 -22.23
C LEU A 152 -2.65 -17.54 -23.44
N VAL A 153 -1.33 -17.56 -23.21
CA VAL A 153 -0.32 -17.74 -24.28
C VAL A 153 -0.37 -19.15 -24.87
N ASP A 154 -0.68 -20.15 -24.05
CA ASP A 154 -0.84 -21.54 -24.50
C ASP A 154 -2.07 -21.74 -25.39
N GLN A 155 -3.20 -21.10 -25.03
CA GLN A 155 -4.50 -21.39 -25.64
C GLN A 155 -4.96 -20.35 -26.67
N ILE A 156 -4.39 -19.15 -26.64
CA ILE A 156 -4.80 -18.04 -27.50
C ILE A 156 -3.62 -17.55 -28.31
N THR A 157 -3.80 -17.49 -29.62
CA THR A 157 -2.88 -16.78 -30.50
C THR A 157 -3.32 -15.33 -30.59
N PHE A 158 -2.52 -14.42 -30.03
CA PHE A 158 -2.71 -12.99 -30.20
C PHE A 158 -2.24 -12.59 -31.60
N HIS A 159 -3.14 -12.02 -32.42
CA HIS A 159 -2.90 -11.75 -33.85
C HIS A 159 -2.65 -10.26 -34.17
N ASP A 160 -2.55 -9.39 -33.16
CA ASP A 160 -2.37 -7.95 -33.37
C ASP A 160 -0.88 -7.56 -33.49
N ASP A 161 -0.62 -6.50 -34.28
CA ASP A 161 0.71 -5.99 -34.66
C ASP A 161 1.64 -5.66 -33.48
N ASP A 162 1.08 -5.40 -32.29
CA ASP A 162 1.84 -5.04 -31.09
C ASP A 162 2.31 -6.25 -30.27
N GLY A 163 1.79 -7.47 -30.48
CA GLY A 163 2.19 -8.71 -29.78
C GLY A 163 1.85 -8.80 -28.28
N TYR A 164 1.52 -7.69 -27.60
CA TYR A 164 1.17 -7.63 -26.17
C TYR A 164 -0.34 -7.61 -25.88
N ASP A 165 -1.17 -7.40 -26.89
CA ASP A 165 -2.59 -7.13 -26.71
C ASP A 165 -3.36 -8.37 -26.22
N GLY A 166 -4.15 -8.23 -25.16
CA GLY A 166 -4.89 -9.32 -24.51
C GLY A 166 -4.20 -9.89 -23.28
N MET A 167 -2.88 -9.66 -23.13
CA MET A 167 -2.13 -10.11 -21.94
C MET A 167 -2.52 -9.35 -20.67
N GLU A 168 -3.09 -8.15 -20.78
CA GLU A 168 -3.64 -7.41 -19.65
C GLU A 168 -4.72 -8.19 -18.89
N LEU A 169 -5.42 -9.11 -19.58
CA LEU A 169 -6.51 -9.90 -19.01
C LEU A 169 -6.04 -10.89 -17.94
N ALA A 170 -4.73 -11.17 -17.87
CA ALA A 170 -4.14 -11.93 -16.77
C ALA A 170 -4.47 -11.32 -15.39
N LEU A 171 -4.50 -9.98 -15.29
CA LEU A 171 -4.87 -9.26 -14.07
C LEU A 171 -6.39 -9.07 -13.91
N GLU A 172 -7.19 -9.53 -14.88
CA GLU A 172 -8.64 -9.50 -14.80
C GLU A 172 -9.22 -10.71 -14.09
N ALA A 173 -8.42 -11.78 -13.91
CA ALA A 173 -8.80 -12.98 -13.18
C ALA A 173 -9.19 -12.69 -11.72
N ARG A 174 -10.39 -13.12 -11.34
CA ARG A 174 -10.89 -13.10 -9.95
C ARG A 174 -10.26 -14.21 -9.14
N ASP A 175 -10.30 -15.43 -9.67
CA ASP A 175 -9.74 -16.65 -9.09
C ASP A 175 -9.11 -17.54 -10.16
N ASP A 176 -8.51 -18.66 -9.74
CA ASP A 176 -7.81 -19.61 -10.63
C ASP A 176 -8.73 -20.69 -11.22
N SER A 177 -10.05 -20.55 -11.10
CA SER A 177 -11.01 -21.55 -11.59
C SER A 177 -11.00 -21.64 -13.13
N GLU A 178 -11.48 -22.78 -13.64
CA GLU A 178 -11.63 -22.97 -15.08
C GLU A 178 -12.69 -22.04 -15.64
N GLU A 179 -13.80 -21.86 -14.92
CA GLU A 179 -14.91 -21.00 -15.31
C GLU A 179 -14.45 -19.55 -15.51
N GLU A 180 -13.62 -19.06 -14.59
CA GLU A 180 -13.05 -17.72 -14.67
C GLU A 180 -12.06 -17.59 -15.82
N PHE A 181 -11.21 -18.60 -16.04
CA PHE A 181 -10.34 -18.61 -17.19
C PHE A 181 -11.11 -18.59 -18.52
N GLN A 182 -12.19 -19.37 -18.64
CA GLN A 182 -13.05 -19.34 -19.82
C GLN A 182 -13.73 -17.97 -20.03
N ARG A 183 -14.05 -17.24 -18.96
CA ARG A 183 -14.51 -15.85 -19.05
C ARG A 183 -13.43 -14.94 -19.67
N ILE A 184 -12.18 -15.09 -19.22
CA ILE A 184 -11.03 -14.33 -19.74
C ILE A 184 -10.78 -14.66 -21.20
N VAL A 185 -10.84 -15.93 -21.61
CA VAL A 185 -10.71 -16.36 -23.01
C VAL A 185 -11.76 -15.67 -23.89
N LYS A 186 -13.03 -15.61 -23.45
CA LYS A 186 -14.08 -14.88 -24.18
C LYS A 186 -13.77 -13.39 -24.34
N LEU A 187 -13.19 -12.75 -23.33
CA LEU A 187 -12.76 -11.35 -23.43
C LEU A 187 -11.58 -11.19 -24.40
N ALA A 188 -10.66 -12.14 -24.42
CA ALA A 188 -9.49 -12.12 -25.29
C ALA A 188 -9.88 -12.25 -26.78
N THR A 189 -10.98 -12.93 -27.10
CA THR A 189 -11.50 -13.05 -28.47
C THR A 189 -12.18 -11.79 -29.01
N LEU A 190 -12.48 -10.81 -28.16
CA LEU A 190 -13.01 -9.52 -28.59
C LEU A 190 -11.92 -8.71 -29.31
N SER A 191 -12.33 -7.80 -30.21
CA SER A 191 -11.39 -6.84 -30.78
C SER A 191 -10.77 -5.97 -29.68
N LYS A 192 -9.58 -5.42 -29.92
CA LYS A 192 -8.89 -4.51 -28.98
C LYS A 192 -9.81 -3.37 -28.51
N ALA A 193 -10.56 -2.77 -29.42
CA ALA A 193 -11.48 -1.67 -29.12
C ALA A 193 -12.63 -2.13 -28.20
N GLU A 194 -13.30 -3.23 -28.51
CA GLU A 194 -14.39 -3.79 -27.70
C GLU A 194 -13.89 -4.25 -26.33
N ARG A 195 -12.74 -4.93 -26.28
CA ARG A 195 -12.11 -5.35 -25.04
C ARG A 195 -11.78 -4.16 -24.14
N HIS A 196 -11.18 -3.11 -24.69
CA HIS A 196 -10.90 -1.88 -23.94
C HIS A 196 -12.20 -1.21 -23.48
N GLU A 197 -13.23 -1.17 -24.31
CA GLU A 197 -14.55 -0.64 -23.92
C GLU A 197 -15.15 -1.44 -22.75
N GLN A 198 -15.10 -2.77 -22.80
CA GLN A 198 -15.57 -3.64 -21.71
C GLN A 198 -14.76 -3.41 -20.42
N LEU A 199 -13.43 -3.36 -20.50
CA LEU A 199 -12.57 -3.12 -19.35
C LEU A 199 -12.81 -1.72 -18.75
N THR A 200 -12.96 -0.69 -19.57
CA THR A 200 -13.22 0.68 -19.11
C THR A 200 -14.61 0.83 -18.48
N LYS A 201 -15.63 0.09 -18.94
CA LYS A 201 -16.94 0.00 -18.26
C LYS A 201 -16.84 -0.54 -16.82
N THR A 202 -15.80 -1.31 -16.51
CA THR A 202 -15.52 -1.78 -15.14
C THR A 202 -14.66 -0.82 -14.31
N GLY A 203 -14.41 0.40 -14.81
CA GLY A 203 -13.60 1.42 -14.13
C GLY A 203 -12.10 1.27 -14.32
N VAL A 204 -11.64 0.39 -15.21
CA VAL A 204 -10.21 0.23 -15.50
C VAL A 204 -9.76 1.35 -16.44
N THR A 205 -8.78 2.15 -16.02
CA THR A 205 -8.24 3.24 -16.84
C THR A 205 -7.35 2.70 -17.96
N LYS A 206 -7.25 3.45 -19.07
CA LYS A 206 -6.35 3.11 -20.19
C LYS A 206 -4.89 2.95 -19.74
N SER A 207 -4.42 3.84 -18.86
CA SER A 207 -3.08 3.75 -18.27
C SER A 207 -2.86 2.41 -17.53
N LYS A 208 -3.86 1.94 -16.79
CA LYS A 208 -3.80 0.65 -16.08
C LYS A 208 -3.73 -0.53 -17.04
N ILE A 209 -4.51 -0.50 -18.13
CA ILE A 209 -4.46 -1.51 -19.21
C ILE A 209 -3.08 -1.53 -19.86
N ASP A 210 -2.57 -0.35 -20.25
CA ASP A 210 -1.28 -0.22 -20.93
C ASP A 210 -0.08 -0.65 -20.05
N ASN A 211 -0.21 -0.54 -18.73
CA ASN A 211 0.79 -1.05 -17.79
C ASN A 211 0.67 -2.56 -17.58
N ALA A 212 -0.57 -3.07 -17.44
CA ALA A 212 -0.84 -4.49 -17.21
C ALA A 212 -0.27 -5.38 -18.31
N LYS A 213 -0.39 -4.97 -19.57
CA LYS A 213 0.14 -5.72 -20.72
C LYS A 213 1.67 -5.75 -20.83
N LYS A 214 2.40 -4.96 -20.03
CA LYS A 214 3.88 -4.85 -20.10
C LYS A 214 4.61 -5.60 -18.99
N ILE A 215 4.06 -5.60 -17.77
CA ILE A 215 4.81 -6.01 -16.58
C ILE A 215 4.88 -7.53 -16.44
N LEU A 216 3.72 -8.20 -16.42
CA LEU A 216 3.69 -9.65 -16.24
C LEU A 216 4.36 -10.40 -17.40
N PRO A 217 4.18 -10.00 -18.68
CA PRO A 217 4.93 -10.61 -19.78
C PRO A 217 6.43 -10.42 -19.64
N ALA A 218 6.90 -9.22 -19.28
CA ALA A 218 8.32 -8.99 -19.04
C ALA A 218 8.86 -9.87 -17.89
N PHE A 219 8.11 -10.04 -16.81
CA PHE A 219 8.48 -10.93 -15.71
C PHE A 219 8.57 -12.39 -16.16
N ALA A 220 7.56 -12.88 -16.89
CA ALA A 220 7.55 -14.24 -17.40
C ALA A 220 8.70 -14.50 -18.39
N VAL A 221 9.06 -13.52 -19.23
CA VAL A 221 10.19 -13.62 -20.16
C VAL A 221 11.53 -13.59 -19.41
N ASN A 222 11.73 -12.69 -18.45
CA ASN A 222 12.95 -12.64 -17.64
C ASN A 222 13.15 -13.93 -16.82
N ALA A 223 12.06 -14.53 -16.34
CA ALA A 223 12.09 -15.82 -15.64
C ALA A 223 12.21 -17.04 -16.57
N LYS A 224 12.30 -16.84 -17.89
CA LYS A 224 12.33 -17.92 -18.90
C LYS A 224 11.12 -18.85 -18.82
N LEU A 225 9.96 -18.36 -18.39
CA LEU A 225 8.67 -19.07 -18.49
C LEU A 225 8.05 -18.90 -19.88
N MET A 226 8.35 -17.76 -20.51
CA MET A 226 7.93 -17.39 -21.85
C MET A 226 9.12 -16.89 -22.65
N PHE A 227 8.99 -16.87 -23.97
CA PHE A 227 9.90 -16.16 -24.87
C PHE A 227 9.11 -15.42 -25.95
N VAL A 228 9.77 -14.46 -26.59
CA VAL A 228 9.25 -13.70 -27.73
C VAL A 228 10.09 -14.06 -28.93
N ASP A 229 9.46 -14.48 -30.02
CA ASP A 229 10.18 -14.78 -31.27
C ASP A 229 10.50 -13.49 -32.06
N ALA A 230 11.19 -13.63 -33.19
CA ALA A 230 11.58 -12.50 -34.04
C ALA A 230 10.36 -11.75 -34.64
N GLY A 231 9.18 -12.37 -34.67
CA GLY A 231 7.93 -11.76 -35.12
C GLY A 231 7.14 -11.11 -33.99
N GLY A 232 7.68 -11.04 -32.76
CA GLY A 232 6.97 -10.47 -31.62
C GLY A 232 5.93 -11.40 -31.00
N ARG A 233 5.86 -12.67 -31.42
CA ARG A 233 4.91 -13.64 -30.90
C ARG A 233 5.43 -14.24 -29.61
N TYR A 234 4.57 -14.28 -28.61
CA TYR A 234 4.84 -14.94 -27.34
C TYR A 234 4.58 -16.44 -27.42
N SER A 235 5.45 -17.21 -26.79
CA SER A 235 5.31 -18.67 -26.66
C SER A 235 5.88 -19.14 -25.32
N LEU A 236 5.40 -20.28 -24.85
CA LEU A 236 5.90 -20.90 -23.63
C LEU A 236 7.26 -21.54 -23.86
N THR A 237 8.13 -21.46 -22.86
CA THR A 237 9.29 -22.36 -22.81
C THR A 237 8.87 -23.72 -22.26
N GLN A 238 9.76 -24.71 -22.33
CA GLN A 238 9.56 -26.01 -21.69
C GLN A 238 9.25 -25.87 -20.19
N VAL A 239 9.90 -24.93 -19.50
CA VAL A 239 9.66 -24.65 -18.09
C VAL A 239 8.26 -24.06 -17.88
N GLY A 240 7.85 -23.09 -18.71
CA GLY A 240 6.51 -22.52 -18.67
C GLY A 240 5.41 -23.57 -18.83
N GLU A 241 5.58 -24.49 -19.78
CA GLU A 241 4.66 -25.63 -19.94
C GLU A 241 4.60 -26.55 -18.72
N GLN A 242 5.74 -26.77 -18.05
CA GLN A 242 5.79 -27.62 -16.85
C GLN A 242 5.03 -26.99 -15.67
N TYR A 243 5.06 -25.66 -15.54
CA TYR A 243 4.23 -24.95 -14.56
C TYR A 243 2.73 -25.12 -14.85
N LEU A 244 2.31 -25.02 -16.11
CA LEU A 244 0.91 -25.25 -16.49
C LEU A 244 0.43 -26.68 -16.21
N LYS A 245 1.30 -27.67 -16.45
CA LYS A 245 1.00 -29.09 -16.23
C LYS A 245 1.04 -29.49 -14.74
N GLY A 246 1.19 -28.52 -13.82
CA GLY A 246 1.24 -28.75 -12.37
C GLY A 246 2.48 -29.51 -11.89
N ARG A 247 3.50 -29.67 -12.72
CA ARG A 247 4.67 -30.53 -12.43
C ARG A 247 5.70 -29.87 -11.50
N TYR A 248 5.55 -28.58 -11.20
CA TYR A 248 6.38 -27.83 -10.24
C TYR A 248 5.61 -27.40 -8.97
N GLY A 249 4.37 -27.86 -8.77
CA GLY A 249 3.49 -27.45 -7.65
C GLY A 249 3.89 -27.91 -6.24
N GLY A 250 5.15 -28.30 -6.01
CA GLY A 250 5.61 -28.91 -4.76
C GLY A 250 6.37 -28.00 -3.79
N LEU A 251 6.78 -26.80 -4.20
CA LEU A 251 7.42 -25.83 -3.30
C LEU A 251 6.40 -24.75 -2.93
N ALA A 252 5.55 -25.08 -1.96
CA ALA A 252 4.77 -24.08 -1.25
C ALA A 252 5.75 -23.23 -0.45
N VAL A 253 6.13 -22.07 -0.98
CA VAL A 253 6.69 -21.02 -0.14
C VAL A 253 5.52 -20.54 0.71
N GLU A 254 5.49 -20.90 2.00
CA GLU A 254 4.55 -20.31 2.96
C GLU A 254 4.75 -18.79 2.93
N LYS A 255 3.87 -18.07 2.24
CA LYS A 255 3.88 -16.62 2.25
C LYS A 255 3.20 -16.12 3.52
N PRO A 256 3.72 -15.05 4.16
CA PRO A 256 3.02 -14.36 5.24
C PRO A 256 1.68 -13.83 4.71
N THR A 257 0.57 -14.26 5.32
CA THR A 257 -0.76 -13.70 5.05
C THR A 257 -0.79 -12.20 5.36
N GLU A 258 -1.16 -11.38 4.37
CA GLU A 258 -1.44 -9.96 4.60
C GLU A 258 -2.59 -9.78 5.61
N PRO A 259 -2.49 -8.80 6.53
CA PRO A 259 -3.59 -8.48 7.45
C PRO A 259 -4.76 -7.87 6.65
N LYS A 260 -5.91 -8.54 6.70
CA LYS A 260 -7.15 -8.11 6.04
C LYS A 260 -7.59 -6.73 6.55
N GLY A 261 -7.73 -5.77 5.63
CA GLY A 261 -8.34 -4.46 5.88
C GLY A 261 -9.79 -4.59 6.38
N ARG A 262 -10.12 -3.83 7.44
CA ARG A 262 -11.37 -3.95 8.21
C ARG A 262 -12.52 -3.17 7.55
N VAL A 263 -13.53 -3.89 7.06
CA VAL A 263 -14.83 -3.34 6.63
C VAL A 263 -15.69 -2.97 7.85
N HIS A 264 -16.46 -1.89 7.73
CA HIS A 264 -17.35 -1.32 8.74
C HIS A 264 -18.29 -2.34 9.42
N THR A 265 -18.34 -2.32 10.75
CA THR A 265 -19.37 -3.03 11.54
C THR A 265 -20.65 -2.19 11.65
N ARG A 266 -21.75 -2.69 11.09
CA ARG A 266 -23.11 -2.44 11.60
C ARG A 266 -23.40 -3.50 12.68
N THR A 267 -23.92 -3.02 13.81
CA THR A 267 -24.42 -3.70 15.01
C THR A 267 -24.30 -5.23 15.07
N SER A 268 -23.36 -5.71 15.90
CA SER A 268 -23.27 -7.11 16.29
C SER A 268 -24.52 -7.52 17.07
N THR A 269 -25.32 -8.43 16.52
CA THR A 269 -26.17 -9.28 17.36
C THR A 269 -25.25 -10.34 17.95
N ALA A 270 -25.00 -10.26 19.26
CA ALA A 270 -24.21 -11.27 19.96
C ALA A 270 -24.84 -12.65 19.74
N CYS A 271 -24.04 -13.61 19.29
CA CYS A 271 -24.43 -15.01 19.22
C CYS A 271 -23.55 -15.75 20.22
N GLU A 272 -24.15 -16.18 21.33
CA GLU A 272 -23.48 -17.10 22.24
C GLU A 272 -23.48 -18.49 21.61
N THR A 273 -22.29 -19.09 21.51
CA THR A 273 -22.13 -20.47 21.06
C THR A 273 -20.97 -21.12 21.80
N THR A 274 -21.16 -22.37 22.24
CA THR A 274 -20.13 -23.20 22.86
C THR A 274 -19.36 -24.03 21.84
N ASP A 275 -19.69 -23.89 20.55
CA ASP A 275 -19.11 -24.64 19.44
C ASP A 275 -18.02 -23.80 18.76
N PRO A 276 -16.72 -24.15 18.90
CA PRO A 276 -15.62 -23.37 18.34
C PRO A 276 -15.65 -23.28 16.81
N LEU A 277 -16.32 -24.21 16.12
CA LEU A 277 -16.47 -24.17 14.65
C LEU A 277 -17.55 -23.18 14.18
N LYS A 278 -18.34 -22.63 15.10
CA LYS A 278 -19.36 -21.62 14.85
C LYS A 278 -18.90 -20.20 15.20
N VAL A 279 -17.77 -20.07 15.89
CA VAL A 279 -17.08 -18.79 16.09
C VAL A 279 -16.56 -18.28 14.73
N GLY A 280 -16.80 -17.02 14.41
CA GLY A 280 -16.31 -16.40 13.16
C GLY A 280 -17.18 -16.58 11.92
N ARG A 281 -18.34 -17.24 12.01
CA ARG A 281 -19.31 -17.32 10.89
C ARG A 281 -20.18 -16.06 10.85
N SER A 282 -19.65 -14.96 10.34
CA SER A 282 -20.46 -13.76 10.02
C SER A 282 -21.53 -14.08 8.98
N ARG A 283 -22.77 -13.60 9.20
CA ARG A 283 -23.91 -13.77 8.28
C ARG A 283 -23.49 -13.44 6.85
N ALA A 284 -23.75 -14.35 5.91
CA ALA A 284 -23.49 -14.16 4.49
C ALA A 284 -24.20 -12.89 4.00
N PHE A 285 -23.43 -11.90 3.55
CA PHE A 285 -23.97 -10.70 2.92
C PHE A 285 -24.66 -11.09 1.62
N SER A 286 -25.98 -10.88 1.55
CA SER A 286 -26.76 -11.11 0.34
C SER A 286 -26.25 -10.27 -0.82
N ALA A 287 -26.23 -10.85 -2.03
CA ALA A 287 -25.82 -10.17 -3.27
C ALA A 287 -26.59 -8.85 -3.54
N ALA A 288 -27.79 -8.69 -2.96
CA ALA A 288 -28.63 -7.50 -3.09
C ALA A 288 -28.03 -6.21 -2.50
N THR A 289 -26.97 -6.28 -1.69
CA THR A 289 -26.33 -5.10 -1.08
C THR A 289 -25.14 -4.56 -1.90
N ARG A 290 -24.79 -5.21 -3.01
CA ARG A 290 -23.58 -4.91 -3.81
C ARG A 290 -23.93 -4.18 -5.09
N ARG A 291 -24.33 -2.92 -4.98
CA ARG A 291 -24.34 -2.02 -6.15
C ARG A 291 -23.00 -1.30 -6.22
N ALA A 292 -22.34 -1.38 -7.37
CA ALA A 292 -21.19 -0.53 -7.68
C ALA A 292 -21.62 0.94 -7.69
N LEU A 293 -20.83 1.81 -7.05
CA LEU A 293 -21.03 3.24 -7.11
C LEU A 293 -20.88 3.69 -8.57
N SER A 294 -21.88 4.39 -9.11
CA SER A 294 -21.81 5.04 -10.41
C SER A 294 -20.65 6.04 -10.47
N GLY A 295 -20.25 6.49 -11.66
CA GLY A 295 -19.22 7.53 -11.79
C GLY A 295 -19.52 8.80 -10.98
N SER A 296 -20.80 9.19 -10.87
CA SER A 296 -21.21 10.32 -10.02
C SER A 296 -21.13 10.00 -8.54
N GLU A 297 -21.43 8.77 -8.12
CA GLU A 297 -21.28 8.32 -6.73
C GLU A 297 -19.80 8.15 -6.33
N GLN A 298 -18.93 7.80 -7.27
CA GLN A 298 -17.48 7.74 -7.08
C GLN A 298 -16.86 9.14 -7.00
N GLN A 299 -17.27 10.06 -7.87
CA GLN A 299 -16.87 11.46 -7.77
C GLN A 299 -17.34 12.05 -6.44
N ALA A 300 -18.59 11.82 -6.05
CA ALA A 300 -19.11 12.23 -4.74
C ALA A 300 -18.30 11.59 -3.60
N ALA A 301 -17.89 10.33 -3.71
CA ALA A 301 -17.03 9.70 -2.71
C ALA A 301 -15.62 10.30 -2.66
N ALA A 302 -15.03 10.65 -3.80
CA ALA A 302 -13.74 11.32 -3.87
C ALA A 302 -13.81 12.75 -3.32
N ASP A 303 -14.87 13.49 -3.64
CA ASP A 303 -15.15 14.82 -3.10
C ASP A 303 -15.36 14.75 -1.59
N LEU A 304 -16.11 13.76 -1.09
CA LEU A 304 -16.28 13.50 0.35
C LEU A 304 -14.96 13.13 1.04
N LEU A 305 -14.08 12.37 0.38
CA LEU A 305 -12.75 12.06 0.92
C LEU A 305 -11.86 13.31 1.01
N TYR A 306 -11.88 14.14 -0.03
CA TYR A 306 -11.16 15.41 -0.04
C TYR A 306 -11.69 16.36 1.02
N GLU A 307 -13.03 16.49 1.14
CA GLU A 307 -13.69 17.29 2.16
C GLU A 307 -13.32 16.82 3.58
N ARG A 308 -13.40 15.51 3.84
CA ARG A 308 -12.99 14.93 5.14
C ARG A 308 -11.52 15.17 5.45
N THR A 309 -10.66 15.06 4.45
CA THR A 309 -9.23 15.35 4.62
C THR A 309 -9.04 16.81 5.00
N ASN A 310 -9.74 17.74 4.34
CA ASN A 310 -9.68 19.16 4.66
C ASN A 310 -10.25 19.48 6.05
N GLN A 311 -11.36 18.86 6.45
CA GLN A 311 -11.97 19.01 7.77
C GLN A 311 -11.02 18.53 8.86
N HIS A 312 -10.44 17.33 8.70
CA HIS A 312 -9.46 16.79 9.65
C HIS A 312 -8.22 17.69 9.77
N GLN A 313 -7.67 18.14 8.64
CA GLN A 313 -6.53 19.07 8.64
C GLN A 313 -6.87 20.43 9.24
N ALA A 314 -8.12 20.91 9.08
CA ALA A 314 -8.59 22.12 9.75
C ALA A 314 -8.73 21.91 11.27
N LEU A 315 -9.19 20.73 11.71
CA LEU A 315 -9.30 20.37 13.12
C LEU A 315 -7.93 20.36 13.80
N VAL A 316 -6.91 19.76 13.17
CA VAL A 316 -5.52 19.78 13.66
C VAL A 316 -4.99 21.22 13.77
N ARG A 317 -5.15 22.04 12.73
CA ARG A 317 -4.73 23.46 12.75
C ARG A 317 -5.46 24.28 13.79
N ASN A 318 -6.76 24.07 13.96
CA ASN A 318 -7.56 24.77 14.97
C ASN A 318 -7.09 24.38 16.38
N THR A 319 -6.82 23.10 16.60
CA THR A 319 -6.25 22.59 17.86
C THR A 319 -4.90 23.27 18.16
N ALA A 320 -3.98 23.29 17.19
CA ALA A 320 -2.69 23.97 17.34
C ALA A 320 -2.87 25.47 17.64
N ARG A 321 -3.79 26.16 16.96
CA ARG A 321 -4.08 27.59 17.21
C ARG A 321 -4.51 27.85 18.65
N HIS A 322 -5.34 26.99 19.23
CA HIS A 322 -5.80 27.11 20.63
C HIS A 322 -4.68 26.85 21.66
N CYS A 323 -3.60 26.18 21.27
CA CYS A 323 -2.44 25.93 22.12
C CYS A 323 -1.47 27.13 22.21
N GLY A 324 -1.65 28.16 21.39
CA GLY A 324 -0.82 29.38 21.40
C GLY A 324 0.61 29.19 20.88
N ASP A 325 1.55 29.98 21.40
CA ASP A 325 2.96 29.95 20.99
C ASP A 325 3.70 28.80 21.67
N ARG A 326 3.59 27.61 21.11
CA ARG A 326 4.26 26.38 21.56
C ARG A 326 5.04 25.73 20.41
N LYS A 327 5.84 24.72 20.74
CA LYS A 327 6.48 23.89 19.73
C LYS A 327 5.52 22.79 19.30
N PHE A 328 5.19 22.81 18.01
CA PHE A 328 4.31 21.83 17.37
C PHE A 328 5.12 20.88 16.51
N MET A 329 4.74 19.60 16.51
CA MET A 329 5.34 18.59 15.63
C MET A 329 4.21 17.73 15.05
N GLU A 330 4.31 17.40 13.77
CA GLU A 330 3.36 16.52 13.06
C GLU A 330 4.15 15.45 12.32
N ASP A 331 3.63 14.22 12.27
CA ASP A 331 4.16 13.16 11.43
C ASP A 331 3.00 12.40 10.79
N PRO A 332 2.73 12.61 9.48
CA PRO A 332 1.63 11.93 8.77
C PRO A 332 1.67 10.40 8.81
N ALA A 333 2.82 9.79 9.14
CA ALA A 333 2.96 8.35 9.29
C ALA A 333 2.72 7.87 10.73
N SER A 334 2.78 8.77 11.72
CA SER A 334 2.92 8.39 13.13
C SER A 334 2.02 9.13 14.11
N TYR A 335 1.68 10.40 13.96
CA TYR A 335 0.77 11.11 14.88
C TYR A 335 0.25 12.41 14.26
N ASP A 336 -0.98 12.80 14.62
CA ASP A 336 -1.61 14.01 14.10
C ASP A 336 -0.97 15.28 14.65
N LEU A 337 -0.72 15.36 15.96
CA LEU A 337 -0.10 16.52 16.59
C LEU A 337 0.58 16.17 17.93
N LEU A 338 1.82 16.66 18.08
CA LEU A 338 2.49 16.79 19.37
C LEU A 338 2.62 18.26 19.75
N VAL A 339 2.40 18.56 21.04
CA VAL A 339 2.60 19.90 21.59
C VAL A 339 3.58 19.84 22.76
N GLU A 340 4.67 20.61 22.65
CA GLU A 340 5.66 20.80 23.72
C GLU A 340 5.61 22.27 24.19
N SER A 341 5.23 22.48 25.45
CA SER A 341 5.15 23.82 26.06
C SER A 341 6.55 24.40 26.31
N ARG A 342 7.42 23.60 26.94
CA ARG A 342 8.80 23.96 27.29
C ARG A 342 9.66 22.70 27.25
N PRO A 343 10.99 22.82 27.12
CA PRO A 343 11.89 21.69 27.21
C PRO A 343 11.68 20.92 28.54
N ASN A 344 11.48 19.61 28.44
CA ASN A 344 11.24 18.67 29.54
C ASN A 344 9.89 18.83 30.27
N ASP A 345 8.98 19.68 29.80
CA ASP A 345 7.58 19.63 30.24
C ASP A 345 6.89 18.38 29.65
N PRO A 346 5.78 17.91 30.24
CA PRO A 346 5.03 16.81 29.65
C PRO A 346 4.57 17.14 28.22
N ILE A 347 4.70 16.19 27.30
CA ILE A 347 4.33 16.34 25.89
C ILE A 347 2.88 15.92 25.66
N ASP A 348 2.10 16.77 24.99
CA ASP A 348 0.73 16.44 24.59
C ASP A 348 0.76 15.65 23.28
N LEU A 349 0.29 14.40 23.32
CA LEU A 349 0.01 13.60 22.14
C LEU A 349 -1.49 13.67 21.82
N ILE A 350 -1.79 14.22 20.64
CA ILE A 350 -3.15 14.56 20.23
C ILE A 350 -3.50 13.79 18.96
N GLU A 351 -4.63 13.07 18.99
CA GLU A 351 -5.24 12.42 17.83
C GLU A 351 -6.55 13.14 17.45
N ALA A 352 -6.70 13.53 16.19
CA ALA A 352 -7.84 14.29 15.69
C ALA A 352 -8.83 13.41 14.92
N LYS A 353 -10.11 13.43 15.30
CA LYS A 353 -11.18 12.66 14.65
C LYS A 353 -12.33 13.53 14.21
N THR A 354 -12.66 13.48 12.92
CA THR A 354 -13.90 14.05 12.41
C THR A 354 -15.06 13.06 12.62
N ILE A 355 -16.16 13.52 13.22
CA ILE A 355 -17.27 12.67 13.67
C ILE A 355 -18.46 12.80 12.72
N HIS A 356 -18.97 11.66 12.24
CA HIS A 356 -20.14 11.62 11.36
C HIS A 356 -21.08 10.45 11.71
N ASN A 357 -21.76 10.56 12.86
CA ASN A 357 -22.61 9.48 13.43
C ASN A 357 -21.86 8.17 13.69
N ASP A 358 -20.55 8.23 13.89
CA ASP A 358 -19.67 7.08 14.12
C ASP A 358 -18.66 7.31 15.27
N SER A 359 -18.99 8.22 16.19
CA SER A 359 -18.20 8.64 17.36
C SER A 359 -17.50 7.48 18.07
N ARG A 360 -18.25 6.47 18.52
CA ARG A 360 -17.71 5.30 19.24
C ARG A 360 -16.67 4.51 18.44
N ARG A 361 -16.81 4.41 17.12
CA ARG A 361 -15.84 3.72 16.26
C ARG A 361 -14.57 4.56 16.10
N GLN A 362 -14.73 5.86 15.87
CA GLN A 362 -13.60 6.78 15.72
C GLN A 362 -12.79 6.87 17.01
N ILE A 363 -13.45 7.05 18.17
CA ILE A 363 -12.80 7.07 19.48
C ILE A 363 -12.06 5.77 19.77
N ARG A 364 -12.67 4.60 19.49
CA ARG A 364 -11.98 3.31 19.67
C ARG A 364 -10.71 3.21 18.82
N THR A 365 -10.74 3.75 17.61
CA THR A 365 -9.58 3.72 16.71
C THR A 365 -8.50 4.67 17.22
N ALA A 366 -8.90 5.88 17.63
CA ALA A 366 -8.02 6.89 18.21
C ALA A 366 -7.29 6.38 19.46
N ILE A 367 -7.98 5.66 20.35
CA ILE A 367 -7.34 5.04 21.52
C ILE A 367 -6.21 4.10 21.11
N GLY A 368 -6.46 3.23 20.13
CA GLY A 368 -5.44 2.29 19.64
C GLY A 368 -4.22 3.02 19.05
N GLN A 369 -4.48 4.07 18.28
CA GLN A 369 -3.42 4.91 17.69
C GLN A 369 -2.61 5.61 18.77
N LEU A 370 -3.24 6.27 19.74
CA LEU A 370 -2.54 6.97 20.82
C LEU A 370 -1.58 6.05 21.60
N PHE A 371 -2.01 4.83 21.94
CA PHE A 371 -1.14 3.87 22.65
C PHE A 371 -0.02 3.32 21.76
N ASP A 372 -0.30 3.08 20.48
CA ASP A 372 0.70 2.64 19.50
C ASP A 372 1.79 3.71 19.34
N TYR A 373 1.38 4.95 19.11
CA TYR A 373 2.27 6.09 18.89
C TYR A 373 3.08 6.42 20.14
N GLU A 374 2.46 6.44 21.31
CA GLU A 374 3.14 6.63 22.59
C GLU A 374 4.26 5.60 22.77
N HIS A 375 3.97 4.32 22.53
CA HIS A 375 4.90 3.24 22.81
C HIS A 375 6.04 3.14 21.78
N PHE A 376 5.71 3.20 20.49
CA PHE A 376 6.67 2.91 19.43
C PHE A 376 7.37 4.14 18.86
N VAL A 377 6.82 5.34 19.04
CA VAL A 377 7.33 6.55 18.39
C VAL A 377 7.69 7.62 19.42
N VAL A 378 6.71 8.06 20.22
CA VAL A 378 6.88 9.25 21.08
C VAL A 378 7.80 8.96 22.26
N SER A 379 7.56 7.90 23.04
CA SER A 379 8.41 7.60 24.21
C SER A 379 9.87 7.30 23.85
N PRO A 380 10.18 6.55 22.75
CA PRO A 380 11.56 6.39 22.30
C PRO A 380 12.22 7.69 21.84
N THR A 381 11.46 8.61 21.26
CA THR A 381 11.97 9.90 20.75
C THR A 381 12.13 10.94 21.86
N PHE A 382 11.26 10.91 22.86
CA PHE A 382 11.22 11.85 23.99
C PHE A 382 11.24 11.08 25.33
N PRO A 383 12.35 10.38 25.65
CA PRO A 383 12.41 9.45 26.79
C PRO A 383 12.28 10.14 28.15
N ASP A 384 12.60 11.43 28.22
CA ASP A 384 12.53 12.23 29.45
C ASP A 384 11.17 12.94 29.64
N HIS A 385 10.26 12.82 28.67
CA HIS A 385 8.95 13.47 28.70
C HIS A 385 7.87 12.52 29.19
N THR A 386 6.99 13.01 30.05
CA THR A 386 5.71 12.32 30.33
C THR A 386 4.74 12.59 29.19
N VAL A 387 4.16 11.55 28.59
CA VAL A 387 3.19 11.68 27.50
C VAL A 387 1.78 11.85 28.07
N ILE A 388 1.10 12.93 27.69
CA ILE A 388 -0.31 13.17 28.00
C ILE A 388 -1.13 12.98 26.72
N LYS A 389 -2.08 12.05 26.75
CA LYS A 389 -2.88 11.64 25.61
C LYS A 389 -4.19 12.41 25.55
N SER A 390 -4.55 12.87 24.36
CA SER A 390 -5.85 13.49 24.12
C SER A 390 -6.43 13.16 22.75
N ILE A 391 -7.74 13.14 22.67
CA ILE A 391 -8.51 13.03 21.43
C ILE A 391 -9.24 14.34 21.23
N VAL A 392 -9.08 14.94 20.05
CA VAL A 392 -9.86 16.11 19.62
C VAL A 392 -10.90 15.69 18.59
N VAL A 393 -12.12 16.19 18.75
CA VAL A 393 -13.25 15.94 17.84
C VAL A 393 -13.84 17.25 17.34
N ASP A 394 -14.52 17.22 16.20
CA ASP A 394 -15.21 18.37 15.59
C ASP A 394 -16.73 18.39 15.84
N ASP A 395 -17.29 17.34 16.43
CA ASP A 395 -18.71 17.21 16.75
C ASP A 395 -18.93 16.46 18.08
N ASP A 396 -20.16 16.48 18.57
CA ASP A 396 -20.56 15.82 19.81
C ASP A 396 -20.33 14.29 19.78
N VAL A 397 -20.11 13.71 20.96
CA VAL A 397 -19.91 12.27 21.13
C VAL A 397 -20.93 11.66 22.09
N ASP A 398 -21.10 10.34 22.02
CA ASP A 398 -21.99 9.61 22.91
C ASP A 398 -21.63 9.83 24.40
N GLU A 399 -22.63 10.05 25.27
CA GLU A 399 -22.46 10.42 26.70
C GLU A 399 -21.58 9.43 27.51
N GLY A 400 -21.48 8.17 27.08
CA GLY A 400 -20.64 7.17 27.73
C GLY A 400 -19.14 7.28 27.41
N LEU A 401 -18.77 7.94 26.32
CA LEU A 401 -17.38 8.04 25.86
C LEU A 401 -16.50 8.93 26.75
N PRO A 402 -16.95 10.11 27.21
CA PRO A 402 -16.19 10.91 28.17
C PRO A 402 -15.76 10.14 29.43
N HIS A 403 -16.69 9.40 30.03
CA HIS A 403 -16.44 8.60 31.24
C HIS A 403 -15.48 7.43 30.97
N PHE A 404 -15.61 6.79 29.81
CA PHE A 404 -14.71 5.72 29.39
C PHE A 404 -13.28 6.22 29.18
N LEU A 405 -13.12 7.40 28.56
CA LEU A 405 -11.81 8.00 28.34
C LEU A 405 -11.15 8.52 29.62
N ASP A 406 -11.93 9.02 30.58
CA ASP A 406 -11.42 9.36 31.92
C ASP A 406 -10.80 8.12 32.60
N ALA A 407 -11.42 6.94 32.46
CA ALA A 407 -10.88 5.69 33.01
C ALA A 407 -9.58 5.22 32.34
N LEU A 408 -9.27 5.73 31.14
CA LEU A 408 -8.04 5.44 30.39
C LEU A 408 -6.99 6.55 30.51
N ASP A 409 -7.25 7.58 31.32
CA ASP A 409 -6.40 8.78 31.44
C ASP A 409 -6.20 9.54 30.12
N ILE A 410 -7.24 9.55 29.26
CA ILE A 410 -7.23 10.24 27.96
C ILE A 410 -8.16 11.45 28.01
N GLY A 411 -7.64 12.62 27.64
CA GLY A 411 -8.45 13.83 27.47
C GLY A 411 -9.35 13.77 26.26
N LEU A 412 -10.57 14.29 26.37
CA LEU A 412 -11.47 14.47 25.23
C LEU A 412 -11.85 15.93 25.09
N LEU A 413 -11.66 16.48 23.89
CA LEU A 413 -11.85 17.89 23.59
C LEU A 413 -12.72 18.04 22.33
N LEU A 414 -13.75 18.89 22.40
CA LEU A 414 -14.48 19.37 21.23
C LEU A 414 -13.82 20.66 20.74
N VAL A 415 -13.32 20.66 19.51
CA VAL A 415 -12.55 21.77 18.95
C VAL A 415 -13.26 22.33 17.72
N SER A 416 -13.49 23.64 17.74
CA SER A 416 -13.93 24.44 16.60
C SER A 416 -12.90 25.51 16.28
N GLU A 417 -13.15 26.31 15.24
CA GLU A 417 -12.30 27.46 14.93
C GLU A 417 -12.21 28.46 16.10
N MET A 418 -13.28 28.60 16.89
CA MET A 418 -13.43 29.64 17.90
C MET A 418 -13.31 29.12 19.34
N SER A 419 -13.39 27.81 19.55
CA SER A 419 -13.44 27.24 20.90
C SER A 419 -12.75 25.88 21.00
N MET A 420 -12.28 25.58 22.21
CA MET A 420 -11.82 24.27 22.64
C MET A 420 -12.52 23.96 23.96
N ILE A 421 -13.46 23.01 23.92
CA ILE A 421 -14.36 22.69 25.02
C ILE A 421 -13.96 21.31 25.58
N PRO A 422 -13.62 21.21 26.88
CA PRO A 422 -13.34 19.92 27.48
C PRO A 422 -14.63 19.11 27.65
N LEU A 423 -14.61 17.85 27.22
CA LEU A 423 -15.76 16.95 27.35
C LEU A 423 -15.64 15.97 28.52
N ASN A 424 -14.45 15.86 29.13
CA ASN A 424 -14.20 15.05 30.33
C ASN A 424 -13.21 15.74 31.29
N LYS A 425 -13.01 15.15 32.48
CA LYS A 425 -12.14 15.75 33.51
C LYS A 425 -10.71 15.89 33.04
N ARG A 426 -10.20 14.89 32.32
CA ARG A 426 -8.84 14.93 31.78
C ARG A 426 -8.70 16.03 30.71
N GLY A 427 -9.72 16.23 29.89
CA GLY A 427 -9.81 17.33 28.93
C GLY A 427 -9.75 18.69 29.61
N GLU A 428 -10.44 18.88 30.74
CA GLU A 428 -10.40 20.14 31.48
C GLU A 428 -8.98 20.46 31.99
N MET A 429 -8.28 19.46 32.52
CA MET A 429 -6.88 19.61 32.92
C MET A 429 -5.98 19.99 31.74
N ILE A 430 -6.20 19.37 30.59
CA ILE A 430 -5.44 19.66 29.37
C ILE A 430 -5.71 21.08 28.89
N VAL A 431 -6.97 21.52 28.79
CA VAL A 431 -7.31 22.89 28.37
C VAL A 431 -6.67 23.92 29.30
N ASN A 432 -6.80 23.75 30.61
CA ASN A 432 -6.19 24.66 31.59
C ASN A 432 -4.67 24.75 31.43
N ARG A 433 -4.02 23.61 31.14
CA ARG A 433 -2.58 23.58 30.86
C ARG A 433 -2.23 24.16 29.50
N LEU A 434 -3.05 23.96 28.47
CA LEU A 434 -2.79 24.43 27.10
C LEU A 434 -3.01 25.95 26.95
N GLN A 435 -3.86 26.54 27.79
CA GLN A 435 -4.20 27.97 27.77
C GLN A 435 -3.43 28.84 28.78
N THR A 436 -2.60 28.22 29.62
CA THR A 436 -1.64 28.89 30.51
C THR A 436 -0.25 28.89 29.90
#